data_AF-A0A5D2LZY9-F1
#
_entry.id   AF-A0A5D2LZY9-F1
#
_cell.length_a   1.000
_cell.length_b   1.000
_cell.length_c   1.000
_cell.angle_alpha   90.00
_cell.angle_beta   90.00
_cell.angle_gamma   90.00
#
_symmetry.space_group_name_H-M   'P 1'
#
loop_
_entity.id
_entity.type
_entity.pdbx_description
1 polymer ?
#
loop_
_entity_poly.entity_id
_entity_poly.type
_entity_poly.pdbx_seq_one_letter_code
_entity_poly.pdbx_strand_id
1 'polypeptide(L)'
;MSKPLIARISKQVDNINFLLEILLDRQMAEEFVDLWVNQENLLKLHERASLMVRYELSRVSVILFIAMGTRKLHCCSEARSGLLQAWFGPMLLDFGWLQRCKKGLDMKALEEAMGQTLLTLPLKQQYVLFMEWFRCFSRNGSECPNLSKAFQIWWRRSFLRGSETHAVESR
;
A
#
# COMPACT_ATOMS: atom_id res chain seq x y z
N MET A 1 -0.31 -29.95 -22.92
CA MET A 1 0.50 -29.61 -21.72
C MET A 1 -0.20 -28.49 -20.96
N SER A 2 -0.47 -28.65 -19.66
CA SER A 2 -1.05 -27.60 -18.83
C SER A 2 -0.09 -26.42 -18.69
N LYS A 3 -0.59 -25.18 -18.77
CA LYS A 3 0.24 -23.98 -18.54
C LYS A 3 0.89 -24.04 -17.14
N PRO A 4 2.14 -23.57 -16.98
CA PRO A 4 2.80 -23.47 -15.67
C PRO A 4 1.92 -22.70 -14.68
N LEU A 5 1.98 -23.08 -13.39
CA LEU A 5 1.16 -22.47 -12.34
C LEU A 5 1.29 -20.94 -12.34
N ILE A 6 2.50 -20.40 -12.47
CA ILE A 6 2.75 -18.96 -12.51
C ILE A 6 2.06 -18.27 -13.69
N ALA A 7 2.02 -18.91 -14.87
CA ALA A 7 1.34 -18.37 -16.03
C ALA A 7 -0.19 -18.35 -15.85
N ARG A 8 -0.73 -19.31 -15.09
CA ARG A 8 -2.14 -19.32 -14.71
C ARG A 8 -2.46 -18.20 -13.71
N ILE A 9 -1.59 -18.01 -12.70
CA ILE A 9 -1.73 -16.94 -11.70
C ILE A 9 -1.64 -15.57 -12.37
N SER A 10 -0.61 -15.32 -13.18
CA SER A 10 -0.45 -14.07 -13.93
C SER A 10 -1.70 -13.76 -14.74
N LYS A 11 -2.26 -14.75 -15.45
CA LYS A 11 -3.50 -14.55 -16.22
C LYS A 11 -4.68 -14.15 -15.32
N GLN A 12 -4.83 -14.76 -14.15
CA GLN A 12 -5.91 -14.39 -13.23
C GLN A 12 -5.71 -12.99 -12.64
N VAL A 13 -4.47 -12.63 -12.30
CA VAL A 13 -4.14 -11.27 -11.87
C VAL A 13 -4.42 -10.25 -12.96
N ASP A 14 -4.07 -10.54 -14.22
CA ASP A 14 -4.35 -9.65 -15.35
C ASP A 14 -5.87 -9.47 -15.53
N ASN A 15 -6.66 -10.54 -15.40
CA ASN A 15 -8.13 -10.46 -15.44
C ASN A 15 -8.69 -9.61 -14.27
N ILE A 16 -8.17 -9.81 -13.06
CA ILE A 16 -8.59 -9.04 -11.87
C ILE A 16 -8.27 -7.56 -12.06
N ASN A 17 -7.07 -7.23 -12.51
CA ASN A 17 -6.64 -5.85 -12.74
C ASN A 17 -7.51 -5.18 -13.81
N PHE A 18 -7.84 -5.90 -14.89
CA PHE A 18 -8.73 -5.40 -15.93
C PHE A 18 -10.14 -5.09 -15.39
N LEU A 19 -10.72 -6.00 -14.59
CA LEU A 19 -12.01 -5.76 -13.94
C LEU A 19 -11.95 -4.60 -12.94
N LEU A 20 -10.86 -4.51 -12.17
CA LEU A 20 -10.63 -3.43 -11.22
C LEU A 20 -10.55 -2.07 -11.92
N GLU A 21 -9.87 -1.98 -13.07
CA GLU A 21 -9.84 -0.75 -13.88
C GLU A 21 -11.25 -0.32 -14.30
N ILE A 22 -12.07 -1.27 -14.79
CA ILE A 22 -13.48 -0.99 -15.13
C ILE A 22 -14.26 -0.49 -13.91
N LEU A 23 -14.08 -1.12 -12.74
CA LEU A 23 -14.76 -0.71 -11.51
C LEU A 23 -14.31 0.69 -11.05
N LEU A 24 -13.03 1.02 -11.20
CA LEU A 24 -12.49 2.34 -10.89
C LEU A 24 -13.10 3.41 -11.80
N ASP A 25 -13.16 3.16 -13.11
CA ASP A 25 -13.75 4.08 -14.08
C ASP A 25 -15.25 4.31 -13.83
N ARG A 26 -15.93 3.30 -13.28
CA ARG A 26 -17.35 3.37 -12.89
C ARG A 26 -17.57 3.87 -11.46
N GLN A 27 -16.51 4.18 -10.70
CA GLN A 27 -16.58 4.57 -9.28
C GLN A 27 -17.28 3.51 -8.39
N MET A 28 -17.09 2.23 -8.70
CA MET A 28 -17.69 1.07 -8.01
C MET A 28 -16.64 0.17 -7.35
N ALA A 29 -15.40 0.64 -7.23
CA ALA A 29 -14.29 -0.19 -6.73
C ALA A 29 -14.23 -0.30 -5.19
N GLU A 30 -15.09 0.40 -4.43
CA GLU A 30 -15.08 0.33 -2.97
C GLU A 30 -15.33 -1.10 -2.46
N GLU A 31 -16.37 -1.78 -2.97
CA GLU A 31 -16.68 -3.17 -2.59
C GLU A 31 -15.52 -4.13 -2.90
N PHE A 32 -14.76 -3.85 -3.97
CA PHE A 32 -13.58 -4.65 -4.30
C PHE A 32 -12.47 -4.48 -3.25
N VAL A 33 -12.29 -3.28 -2.70
CA VAL A 33 -11.31 -3.03 -1.63
C VAL A 33 -11.66 -3.87 -0.41
N ASP A 34 -12.93 -3.87 0.00
CA ASP A 34 -13.39 -4.68 1.14
C ASP A 34 -13.17 -6.17 0.88
N LEU A 35 -13.50 -6.66 -0.31
CA LEU A 35 -13.22 -8.05 -0.70
C LEU A 35 -11.73 -8.38 -0.66
N TRP A 36 -10.87 -7.47 -1.11
CA TRP A 36 -9.42 -7.66 -1.20
C TRP A 36 -8.73 -7.63 0.17
N VAL A 37 -9.20 -6.75 1.08
CA VAL A 37 -8.71 -6.67 2.46
C VAL A 37 -9.07 -7.91 3.26
N ASN A 38 -10.24 -8.49 3.01
CA ASN A 38 -10.74 -9.66 3.73
C ASN A 38 -10.19 -11.01 3.24
N GLN A 39 -9.12 -11.02 2.42
CA GLN A 39 -8.47 -12.24 1.92
C GLN A 39 -7.41 -12.80 2.88
N GLU A 40 -7.79 -13.16 4.11
CA GLU A 40 -6.85 -13.66 5.13
C GLU A 40 -6.06 -14.89 4.66
N ASN A 41 -6.72 -15.82 3.97
CA ASN A 41 -6.06 -17.00 3.41
C ASN A 41 -5.03 -16.63 2.34
N LEU A 42 -5.28 -15.58 1.55
CA LEU A 42 -4.34 -15.11 0.53
C LEU A 42 -3.11 -14.47 1.18
N LEU A 43 -3.28 -13.72 2.26
CA LEU A 43 -2.18 -13.15 3.04
C LEU A 43 -1.30 -14.26 3.65
N LYS A 44 -1.91 -15.29 4.25
CA LYS A 44 -1.19 -16.47 4.77
C LYS A 44 -0.43 -17.23 3.67
N LEU A 45 -1.01 -17.31 2.47
CA LEU A 45 -0.33 -17.91 1.32
C LEU A 45 0.80 -17.02 0.82
N HIS A 46 0.63 -15.70 0.80
CA HIS A 46 1.64 -14.73 0.39
C HIS A 46 2.92 -14.92 1.21
N GLU A 47 2.82 -15.04 2.54
CA GLU A 47 3.97 -15.28 3.43
C GLU A 47 4.84 -16.49 3.05
N ARG A 48 4.23 -17.53 2.46
CA ARG A 48 4.88 -18.81 2.12
C ARG A 48 5.18 -18.94 0.63
N ALA A 49 4.66 -18.02 -0.19
CA ALA A 49 4.74 -18.10 -1.63
C ALA A 49 6.13 -17.70 -2.14
N SER A 50 6.48 -18.23 -3.31
CA SER A 50 7.69 -17.80 -4.01
C SER A 50 7.58 -16.32 -4.40
N LEU A 51 8.73 -15.66 -4.55
CA LEU A 51 8.81 -14.25 -4.96
C LEU A 51 8.04 -13.97 -6.25
N MET A 52 8.07 -14.89 -7.21
CA MET A 52 7.33 -14.74 -8.48
C MET A 52 5.82 -14.71 -8.26
N VAL A 53 5.29 -15.55 -7.37
CA VAL A 53 3.85 -15.59 -7.08
C VAL A 53 3.42 -14.36 -6.28
N ARG A 54 4.22 -13.98 -5.26
CA ARG A 54 3.99 -12.75 -4.48
C ARG A 54 3.97 -11.51 -5.36
N TYR A 55 4.93 -11.41 -6.28
CA TYR A 55 4.99 -10.33 -7.26
C TYR A 55 3.68 -10.19 -8.04
N GLU A 56 3.12 -11.30 -8.57
CA GLU A 56 1.86 -11.23 -9.30
C GLU A 56 0.71 -10.74 -8.41
N LEU A 57 0.61 -11.22 -7.17
CA LEU A 57 -0.43 -10.77 -6.24
C LEU A 57 -0.28 -9.28 -5.88
N SER A 58 0.93 -8.83 -5.63
CA SER A 58 1.23 -7.45 -5.24
C SER A 58 0.86 -6.43 -6.32
N ARG A 59 0.80 -6.83 -7.60
CA ARG A 59 0.31 -5.95 -8.69
C ARG A 59 -1.12 -5.45 -8.46
N VAL A 60 -1.99 -6.29 -7.90
CA VAL A 60 -3.39 -5.91 -7.60
C VAL A 60 -3.40 -4.81 -6.53
N SER A 61 -2.65 -5.02 -5.45
CA SER A 61 -2.52 -4.05 -4.35
C SER A 61 -1.88 -2.73 -4.81
N VAL A 62 -0.93 -2.76 -5.75
CA VAL A 62 -0.34 -1.54 -6.34
C VAL A 62 -1.40 -0.67 -6.99
N ILE A 63 -2.30 -1.25 -7.79
CA ILE A 63 -3.39 -0.50 -8.46
C ILE A 63 -4.32 0.13 -7.41
N LEU A 64 -4.67 -0.62 -6.36
CA LEU A 64 -5.51 -0.08 -5.28
C LEU A 64 -4.84 1.07 -4.54
N PHE A 65 -3.56 0.94 -4.18
CA PHE A 65 -2.84 2.04 -3.53
C PHE A 65 -2.80 3.28 -4.40
N ILE A 66 -2.44 3.15 -5.68
CA ILE A 66 -2.40 4.28 -6.63
C ILE A 66 -3.78 4.91 -6.78
N ALA A 67 -4.84 4.11 -6.97
CA ALA A 67 -6.20 4.61 -7.11
C ALA A 67 -6.67 5.38 -5.86
N MET A 68 -6.29 4.90 -4.68
CA MET A 68 -6.60 5.52 -3.39
C MET A 68 -5.88 6.87 -3.22
N GLY A 69 -4.57 6.93 -3.51
CA GLY A 69 -3.81 8.18 -3.43
C GLY A 69 -4.21 9.21 -4.48
N THR A 70 -4.55 8.76 -5.69
CA THR A 70 -4.98 9.66 -6.79
C THR A 70 -6.45 10.11 -6.69
N ARG A 71 -7.17 9.71 -5.62
CA ARG A 71 -8.60 9.97 -5.42
C ARG A 71 -9.50 9.44 -6.55
N LYS A 72 -9.02 8.49 -7.35
CA LYS A 72 -9.85 7.73 -8.29
C LYS A 72 -10.72 6.71 -7.58
N LEU A 73 -10.31 6.30 -6.37
CA LEU A 73 -11.04 5.44 -5.47
C LEU A 73 -11.52 6.26 -4.27
N HIS A 74 -12.84 6.38 -4.13
CA HIS A 74 -13.47 6.90 -2.92
C HIS A 74 -13.87 5.70 -2.06
N CYS A 75 -13.41 5.67 -0.82
CA CYS A 75 -13.76 4.62 0.12
C CYS A 75 -13.75 5.15 1.56
N CYS A 76 -14.55 4.51 2.41
CA CYS A 76 -14.65 4.83 3.83
C CYS A 76 -13.28 4.73 4.56
N SER A 77 -13.22 5.29 5.77
CA SER A 77 -11.98 5.29 6.56
C SER A 77 -11.53 3.86 6.91
N GLU A 78 -12.50 2.98 7.11
CA GLU A 78 -12.36 1.58 7.49
C GLU A 78 -11.69 0.79 6.36
N ALA A 79 -12.19 0.90 5.13
CA ALA A 79 -11.62 0.24 3.95
C ALA A 79 -10.16 0.70 3.69
N ARG A 80 -9.88 2.00 3.83
CA ARG A 80 -8.52 2.55 3.69
C ARG A 80 -7.58 2.01 4.76
N SER A 81 -8.03 2.00 6.01
CA SER A 81 -7.27 1.44 7.13
C SER A 81 -7.01 -0.04 6.91
N GLY A 82 -8.04 -0.80 6.50
CA GLY A 82 -7.96 -2.21 6.19
C GLY A 82 -6.93 -2.52 5.10
N LEU A 83 -6.92 -1.76 4.00
CA LEU A 83 -5.93 -1.93 2.93
C LEU A 83 -4.50 -1.76 3.45
N LEU A 84 -4.26 -0.72 4.26
CA LEU A 84 -2.94 -0.49 4.84
C LEU A 84 -2.57 -1.57 5.86
N GLN A 85 -3.48 -2.00 6.73
CA GLN A 85 -3.20 -3.06 7.70
C GLN A 85 -2.89 -4.41 7.04
N ALA A 86 -3.63 -4.77 5.98
CA ALA A 86 -3.47 -6.05 5.30
C ALA A 86 -2.26 -6.06 4.35
N TRP A 87 -2.08 -4.99 3.58
CA TRP A 87 -1.20 -5.02 2.40
C TRP A 87 0.03 -4.12 2.49
N PHE A 88 0.17 -3.26 3.50
CA PHE A 88 1.35 -2.40 3.62
C PHE A 88 2.64 -3.22 3.84
N GLY A 89 2.65 -4.12 4.82
CA GLY A 89 3.79 -5.01 5.08
C GLY A 89 4.19 -5.86 3.85
N PRO A 90 3.24 -6.59 3.22
CA PRO A 90 3.49 -7.28 1.95
C PRO A 90 4.09 -6.38 0.87
N MET A 91 3.58 -5.16 0.73
CA MET A 91 4.10 -4.18 -0.24
C MET A 91 5.53 -3.75 0.07
N LEU A 92 5.87 -3.53 1.35
CA LEU A 92 7.25 -3.20 1.76
C LEU A 92 8.22 -4.33 1.41
N LEU A 93 7.81 -5.59 1.63
CA LEU A 93 8.63 -6.77 1.35
C LEU A 93 8.86 -6.99 -0.15
N ASP A 94 7.83 -6.72 -0.96
CA ASP A 94 7.88 -7.00 -2.40
C ASP A 94 8.36 -5.81 -3.25
N PHE A 95 8.50 -4.62 -2.66
CA PHE A 95 8.80 -3.38 -3.40
C PHE A 95 10.06 -3.48 -4.28
N GLY A 96 11.15 -4.03 -3.77
CA GLY A 96 12.38 -4.24 -4.55
C GLY A 96 12.16 -5.08 -5.81
N TRP A 97 11.21 -6.02 -5.80
CA TRP A 97 10.85 -6.80 -6.98
C TRP A 97 9.90 -6.05 -7.91
N LEU A 98 8.93 -5.33 -7.36
CA LEU A 98 8.04 -4.45 -8.13
C LEU A 98 8.83 -3.38 -8.90
N GLN A 99 9.88 -2.83 -8.28
CA GLN A 99 10.75 -1.83 -8.90
C GLN A 99 11.58 -2.41 -10.05
N ARG A 100 12.06 -3.66 -9.93
CA ARG A 100 12.82 -4.36 -10.98
C ARG A 100 11.92 -4.82 -12.13
N CYS A 101 10.74 -5.32 -11.81
CA CYS A 101 9.79 -5.87 -12.77
C CYS A 101 8.55 -4.97 -12.86
N LYS A 102 8.68 -3.79 -13.45
CA LYS A 102 7.57 -2.83 -13.40
C LYS A 102 6.32 -3.28 -14.14
N LYS A 103 6.40 -4.01 -15.26
CA LYS A 103 5.23 -4.38 -16.11
C LYS A 103 4.24 -3.21 -16.33
N GLY A 104 4.76 -1.98 -16.52
CA GLY A 104 3.94 -0.77 -16.70
C GLY A 104 3.47 -0.07 -15.42
N LEU A 105 3.85 -0.56 -14.23
CA LEU A 105 3.53 0.06 -12.95
C LEU A 105 4.33 1.36 -12.76
N ASP A 106 3.62 2.42 -12.35
CA ASP A 106 4.24 3.68 -11.93
C ASP A 106 4.64 3.64 -10.45
N MET A 107 5.90 3.30 -10.22
CA MET A 107 6.45 3.19 -8.86
C MET A 107 6.48 4.52 -8.11
N LYS A 108 6.62 5.66 -8.80
CA LYS A 108 6.60 6.97 -8.14
C LYS A 108 5.19 7.31 -7.68
N ALA A 109 4.20 7.05 -8.53
CA ALA A 109 2.80 7.20 -8.16
C ALA A 109 2.44 6.30 -6.98
N LEU A 110 2.96 5.07 -6.94
CA LEU A 110 2.78 4.17 -5.80
C LEU A 110 3.36 4.73 -4.50
N GLU A 111 4.63 5.16 -4.50
CA GLU A 111 5.28 5.74 -3.31
C GLU A 111 4.50 6.96 -2.79
N GLU A 112 4.12 7.87 -3.69
CA GLU A 112 3.33 9.04 -3.34
C GLU A 112 1.96 8.64 -2.80
N ALA A 113 1.28 7.70 -3.44
CA ALA A 113 -0.05 7.27 -3.03
C ALA A 113 -0.04 6.55 -1.67
N MET A 114 0.95 5.70 -1.40
CA MET A 114 1.13 5.07 -0.09
C MET A 114 1.36 6.14 0.98
N GLY A 115 2.26 7.09 0.73
CA GLY A 115 2.56 8.17 1.67
C GLY A 115 1.36 9.07 1.95
N GLN A 116 0.61 9.46 0.91
CA GLN A 116 -0.60 10.27 1.06
C GLN A 116 -1.68 9.52 1.83
N THR A 117 -1.92 8.24 1.50
CA THR A 117 -2.94 7.42 2.15
C THR A 117 -2.63 7.25 3.65
N LEU A 118 -1.37 6.96 4.00
CA LEU A 118 -0.92 6.89 5.39
C LEU A 118 -1.27 8.16 6.17
N LEU A 119 -0.99 9.33 5.60
CA LEU A 119 -1.26 10.63 6.24
C LEU A 119 -2.76 10.91 6.47
N THR A 120 -3.67 10.13 5.87
CA THR A 120 -5.11 10.24 6.10
C THR A 120 -5.62 9.42 7.28
N LEU A 121 -4.81 8.50 7.82
CA LEU A 121 -5.21 7.64 8.94
C LEU A 121 -5.17 8.36 10.29
N PRO A 122 -5.78 7.82 11.34
CA PRO A 122 -5.58 8.31 12.71
C PRO A 122 -4.10 8.23 13.15
N LEU A 123 -3.63 9.21 13.94
CA LEU A 123 -2.21 9.34 14.34
C LEU A 123 -1.61 8.05 14.94
N LYS A 124 -2.38 7.31 15.75
CA LYS A 124 -1.94 6.04 16.32
C LYS A 124 -1.59 5.00 15.24
N GLN A 125 -2.39 4.92 14.18
CA GLN A 125 -2.13 4.02 13.06
C GLN A 125 -0.96 4.52 12.20
N GLN A 126 -0.87 5.85 11.98
CA GLN A 126 0.26 6.45 11.27
C GLN A 126 1.58 6.08 11.93
N TYR A 127 1.68 6.20 13.26
CA TYR A 127 2.89 5.83 14.01
C TYR A 127 3.32 4.39 13.74
N VAL A 128 2.41 3.42 13.87
CA VAL A 128 2.72 1.99 13.67
C VAL A 128 3.28 1.74 12.27
N LEU A 129 2.60 2.25 11.23
CA LEU A 129 2.98 2.01 9.84
C LEU A 129 4.26 2.77 9.45
N PHE A 130 4.45 4.02 9.92
CA PHE A 130 5.69 4.74 9.67
C PHE A 130 6.90 4.11 10.37
N MET A 131 6.73 3.53 11.56
CA MET A 131 7.81 2.79 12.22
C MET A 131 8.13 1.47 11.51
N GLU A 132 7.13 0.75 10.99
CA GLU A 132 7.33 -0.43 10.16
C GLU A 132 8.10 -0.08 8.88
N TRP A 133 7.68 0.97 8.18
CA TRP A 133 8.38 1.51 7.01
C TRP A 133 9.82 1.91 7.35
N PHE A 134 10.04 2.64 8.44
CA PHE A 134 11.36 3.10 8.83
C PHE A 134 12.32 1.94 9.10
N ARG A 135 11.83 0.86 9.72
CA ARG A 135 12.58 -0.40 9.89
C ARG A 135 12.90 -1.07 8.56
N CYS A 136 11.99 -1.06 7.60
CA CYS A 136 12.25 -1.59 6.26
C CYS A 136 13.28 -0.74 5.51
N PHE A 137 13.10 0.57 5.50
CA PHE A 137 13.93 1.55 4.80
C PHE A 137 15.39 1.52 5.30
N SER A 138 15.58 1.44 6.61
CA SER A 138 16.91 1.33 7.23
C SER A 138 17.65 0.04 6.88
N ARG A 139 16.94 -1.05 6.59
CA ARG A 139 17.55 -2.35 6.21
C ARG A 139 17.78 -2.49 4.71
N ASN A 140 16.84 -2.01 3.90
CA ASN A 140 16.77 -2.33 2.47
C ASN A 140 17.09 -1.13 1.56
N GLY A 141 17.22 0.08 2.12
CA GLY A 141 17.58 1.30 1.38
C GLY A 141 16.63 1.56 0.20
N SER A 142 17.18 1.59 -1.01
CA SER A 142 16.43 1.88 -2.25
C SER A 142 15.45 0.77 -2.68
N GLU A 143 15.51 -0.42 -2.07
CA GLU A 143 14.56 -1.50 -2.30
C GLU A 143 13.30 -1.40 -1.43
N CYS A 144 13.18 -0.35 -0.62
CA CYS A 144 11.98 0.03 0.14
C CYS A 144 11.32 1.24 -0.54
N PRO A 145 9.98 1.38 -0.52
CA PRO A 145 9.33 2.58 -1.05
C PRO A 145 9.82 3.83 -0.34
N ASN A 146 10.07 4.91 -1.09
CA ASN A 146 10.49 6.17 -0.52
C ASN A 146 9.30 6.99 0.01
N LEU A 147 9.01 6.82 1.32
CA LEU A 147 7.95 7.57 2.00
C LEU A 147 8.47 8.79 2.78
N SER A 148 9.72 9.23 2.52
CA SER A 148 10.41 10.25 3.32
C SER A 148 9.62 11.56 3.43
N LYS A 149 9.00 12.00 2.33
CA LYS A 149 8.15 13.22 2.32
C LYS A 149 6.96 13.07 3.26
N ALA A 150 6.25 11.94 3.21
CA ALA A 150 5.11 11.68 4.08
C ALA A 150 5.53 11.56 5.55
N PHE A 151 6.64 10.87 5.80
CA PHE A 151 7.23 10.75 7.13
C PHE A 151 7.57 12.12 7.73
N GLN A 152 8.22 13.00 6.96
CA GLN A 152 8.54 14.37 7.41
C GLN A 152 7.29 15.17 7.75
N ILE A 153 6.22 15.07 6.95
CA ILE A 153 4.94 15.74 7.21
C ILE A 153 4.33 15.23 8.51
N TRP A 154 4.26 13.91 8.68
CA TRP A 154 3.73 13.29 9.90
C TRP A 154 4.54 13.67 11.13
N TRP A 155 5.87 13.61 11.06
CA TRP A 155 6.77 13.95 12.15
C TRP A 155 6.55 15.40 12.63
N ARG A 156 6.51 16.35 11.68
CA ARG A 156 6.22 17.76 11.99
C ARG A 156 4.86 17.92 12.68
N ARG A 157 3.81 17.28 12.15
CA ARG A 157 2.45 17.36 12.72
C ARG A 157 2.36 16.75 14.11
N SER A 158 3.10 15.67 14.36
CA SER A 158 3.02 14.90 15.61
C SER A 158 3.82 15.54 16.74
N PHE A 159 5.00 16.11 16.42
CA PHE A 159 5.93 16.60 17.45
C PHE A 159 6.01 18.13 17.56
N LEU A 160 5.80 18.90 16.47
CA LEU A 160 5.88 20.37 16.55
C LEU A 160 4.58 21.02 17.06
N ARG A 161 3.43 20.38 16.91
CA ARG A 161 2.17 20.87 17.51
C ARG A 161 2.05 20.53 19.00
N GLY A 162 2.77 19.51 19.48
CA GLY A 162 2.86 19.19 20.91
C GLY A 162 3.71 20.19 21.69
N SER A 163 4.68 20.85 21.06
CA SER A 163 5.50 21.88 21.70
C SER A 163 4.80 23.23 21.88
N GLU A 164 3.80 23.55 21.05
CA GLU A 164 3.05 24.81 21.16
C GLU A 164 2.06 24.78 22.34
N THR A 165 1.53 23.61 22.69
CA THR A 165 0.59 23.46 23.81
C THR A 165 1.29 23.58 25.17
N HIS A 166 2.56 23.18 25.29
CA HIS A 166 3.36 23.37 26.50
C HIS A 166 3.96 24.78 26.64
N ALA A 167 4.01 25.58 25.57
CA ALA A 167 4.59 26.93 25.61
C ALA A 167 3.59 28.01 26.10
N VAL A 168 2.29 27.70 26.16
CA VAL A 168 1.24 28.65 26.57
C VAL A 168 0.97 28.62 28.08
N GLU A 169 1.39 27.58 28.81
CA GLU A 169 1.24 27.46 30.28
C GLU A 169 2.41 28.06 31.09
N SER A 170 3.31 28.83 30.48
CA SER A 170 4.44 29.46 31.17
C SER A 170 4.55 30.98 30.93
N ARG A 171 3.41 31.67 30.79
CA ARG A 171 3.38 33.15 30.80
C ARG A 171 2.35 33.68 31.78
#